data_AF-A0A1R3XSI8-F1
#
_entry.id   AF-A0A1R3XSI8-F1
#
_cell.length_a   1.000
_cell.length_b   1.000
_cell.length_c   1.000
_cell.angle_alpha   90.00
_cell.angle_beta   90.00
_cell.angle_gamma   90.00
#
_symmetry.space_group_name_H-M   'P 1'
#
loop_
_entity.id
_entity.type
_entity.pdbx_description
1 polymer ?
#
loop_
_entity_poly.entity_id
_entity_poly.type
_entity_poly.pdbx_seq_one_letter_code
_entity_poly.pdbx_strand_id
1 'polypeptide(L)'
;MAIVPSSIVTRNMADFAEQTGNVYKSVAVISKRANQISVKLKEELNSKLAEFATTVDNLEEVFENREQIEISKYYERLPKPTSLAIEEFLEAKVYVRTPDEEGEELSL
;
A
#
# COMPACT_ATOMS: atom_id res chain seq x y z
N MET A 1 8.63 9.60 8.84
CA MET A 1 8.21 8.49 7.95
C MET A 1 9.46 7.69 7.68
N ALA A 2 9.51 6.41 8.05
CA ALA A 2 10.69 5.58 7.79
C ALA A 2 11.01 5.54 6.29
N ILE A 3 12.29 5.53 5.96
CA ILE A 3 12.75 5.44 4.57
C ILE A 3 12.56 3.98 4.12
N VAL A 4 11.47 3.72 3.41
CA VAL A 4 11.18 2.38 2.88
C VAL A 4 11.94 2.18 1.57
N PRO A 5 12.81 1.17 1.46
CA PRO A 5 13.58 0.93 0.25
C PRO A 5 12.65 0.54 -0.92
N SER A 6 12.86 1.17 -2.07
CA SER A 6 12.20 0.81 -3.33
C SER A 6 12.83 -0.42 -3.99
N SER A 7 14.05 -0.79 -3.58
CA SER A 7 14.75 -2.00 -4.00
C SER A 7 14.35 -3.23 -3.17
N ILE A 8 14.65 -4.41 -3.69
CA ILE A 8 14.49 -5.66 -2.94
C ILE A 8 15.57 -5.72 -1.87
N VAL A 9 15.17 -5.99 -0.64
CA VAL A 9 16.07 -6.18 0.51
C VAL A 9 15.81 -7.54 1.13
N THR A 10 16.88 -8.22 1.53
CA THR A 10 16.77 -9.45 2.31
C THR A 10 16.33 -9.11 3.73
N ARG A 11 15.31 -9.80 4.24
CA ARG A 11 14.78 -9.60 5.60
C ARG A 11 14.93 -10.87 6.42
N ASN A 12 15.10 -10.69 7.73
CA ASN A 12 15.18 -11.80 8.66
C ASN A 12 13.76 -12.34 8.95
N MET A 13 13.60 -13.66 8.86
CA MET A 13 12.33 -14.32 9.11
C MET A 13 11.95 -14.35 10.59
N ALA A 14 12.93 -14.29 11.50
CA ALA A 14 12.70 -14.30 12.94
C ALA A 14 11.93 -13.05 13.39
N ASP A 15 12.28 -11.87 12.85
CA ASP A 15 11.66 -10.59 13.15
C ASP A 15 10.14 -10.60 12.84
N PHE A 16 9.72 -11.37 11.83
CA PHE A 16 8.30 -11.54 11.52
C PHE A 16 7.58 -12.47 12.49
N ALA A 17 8.26 -13.45 13.04
CA ALA A 17 7.69 -14.39 14.00
C ALA A 17 7.48 -13.73 15.37
N GLU A 18 8.33 -12.77 15.76
CA GLU A 18 8.27 -12.11 17.07
C GLU A 18 6.92 -11.45 17.34
N GLN A 19 6.28 -10.83 16.35
CA GLN A 19 5.04 -10.09 16.56
C GLN A 19 3.77 -10.97 16.66
N THR A 20 3.74 -12.13 16.00
CA THR A 20 2.51 -12.96 15.93
C THR A 20 2.69 -14.37 16.46
N GLY A 21 3.91 -14.76 16.82
CA GLY A 21 4.29 -16.13 17.18
C GLY A 21 4.26 -17.11 16.01
N ASN A 22 3.84 -16.67 14.81
CA ASN A 22 3.73 -17.54 13.64
C ASN A 22 4.02 -16.77 12.35
N VAL A 23 5.11 -17.15 11.69
CA VAL A 23 5.55 -16.59 10.40
C VAL A 23 4.43 -16.54 9.36
N TYR A 24 3.63 -17.61 9.23
CA TYR A 24 2.55 -17.66 8.23
C TYR A 24 1.42 -16.68 8.55
N LYS A 25 1.12 -16.48 9.85
CA LYS A 25 0.15 -15.48 10.29
C LYS A 25 0.64 -14.07 9.94
N SER A 26 1.92 -13.78 10.18
CA SER A 26 2.54 -12.50 9.79
C SER A 26 2.47 -12.26 8.29
N VAL A 27 2.80 -13.27 7.47
CA VAL A 27 2.72 -13.16 6.00
C VAL A 27 1.29 -12.89 5.54
N ALA A 28 0.30 -13.56 6.13
CA ALA A 28 -1.11 -13.33 5.80
C ALA A 28 -1.57 -11.90 6.16
N VAL A 29 -1.15 -11.39 7.32
CA VAL A 29 -1.43 -10.01 7.75
C VAL A 29 -0.79 -9.00 6.80
N ILE A 30 0.50 -9.16 6.51
CA ILE A 30 1.26 -8.30 5.59
C ILE A 30 0.61 -8.29 4.20
N SER A 31 0.20 -9.45 3.69
CA SER A 31 -0.47 -9.57 2.39
C SER A 31 -1.79 -8.79 2.34
N LYS A 32 -2.64 -8.96 3.36
CA LYS A 32 -3.89 -8.20 3.49
C LYS A 32 -3.63 -6.69 3.55
N ARG A 33 -2.62 -6.28 4.31
CA ARG A 33 -2.25 -4.86 4.44
C ARG A 33 -1.71 -4.27 3.14
N ALA A 34 -0.87 -5.01 2.42
CA ALA A 34 -0.35 -4.59 1.11
C ALA A 34 -1.48 -4.35 0.10
N ASN A 35 -2.53 -5.19 0.10
CA ASN A 35 -3.70 -5.00 -0.75
C ASN A 35 -4.45 -3.70 -0.42
N GLN A 36 -4.64 -3.40 0.87
CA GLN A 36 -5.27 -2.13 1.29
C GLN A 36 -4.49 -0.91 0.80
N ILE A 37 -3.16 -0.93 0.96
CA ILE A 37 -2.28 0.13 0.48
C ILE A 37 -2.36 0.25 -1.04
N SER A 38 -2.35 -0.87 -1.76
CA SER A 38 -2.43 -0.88 -3.22
C SER A 38 -3.73 -0.28 -3.76
N VAL A 39 -4.87 -0.60 -3.14
CA VAL A 39 -6.18 -0.04 -3.54
C VAL A 39 -6.18 1.48 -3.30
N LYS A 40 -5.75 1.91 -2.12
CA LYS A 40 -5.68 3.33 -1.76
C LYS A 40 -4.79 4.12 -2.73
N LEU A 41 -3.60 3.61 -3.06
CA LEU A 41 -2.69 4.27 -4.00
C LEU A 41 -3.28 4.37 -5.40
N LYS A 42 -3.99 3.33 -5.85
CA LYS A 42 -4.67 3.32 -7.16
C LYS A 42 -5.80 4.35 -7.20
N GLU A 43 -6.61 4.44 -6.15
CA GLU A 43 -7.68 5.44 -6.05
C GLU A 43 -7.13 6.86 -6.03
N GLU A 44 -6.07 7.11 -5.25
CA GLU A 44 -5.42 8.41 -5.16
C GLU A 44 -4.83 8.85 -6.52
N LEU A 45 -4.13 7.95 -7.21
CA LEU A 45 -3.60 8.19 -8.54
C LEU A 45 -4.72 8.50 -9.54
N ASN A 46 -5.79 7.69 -9.56
CA ASN A 46 -6.92 7.91 -10.46
C ASN A 46 -7.61 9.24 -10.20
N SER A 47 -7.79 9.63 -8.93
CA SER A 47 -8.36 10.93 -8.56
C SER A 47 -7.53 12.08 -9.11
N LYS A 48 -6.20 12.02 -8.96
CA LYS A 48 -5.28 13.05 -9.47
C LYS A 48 -5.26 13.10 -11.00
N LEU A 49 -5.33 11.96 -11.67
CA LEU A 49 -5.37 11.91 -13.13
C LEU A 49 -6.71 12.42 -13.68
N ALA A 50 -7.81 12.24 -12.96
CA ALA A 50 -9.13 12.72 -13.37
C ALA A 50 -9.21 14.26 -13.43
N GLU A 51 -8.40 14.97 -12.63
CA GLU A 51 -8.30 16.44 -12.67
C GLU A 51 -7.80 16.97 -14.03
N PHE A 52 -7.11 16.14 -14.81
CA PHE A 52 -6.57 16.48 -16.13
C PHE A 52 -7.42 15.93 -17.29
N ALA A 53 -8.50 15.21 -17.01
CA ALA A 53 -9.37 14.67 -18.05
C ALA A 53 -10.17 15.80 -18.72
N THR A 54 -9.77 16.19 -19.92
CA THR A 54 -10.51 17.15 -20.73
C THR A 54 -11.85 16.56 -21.17
N THR A 55 -12.95 17.21 -20.82
CA THR A 55 -14.32 16.76 -21.14
C THR A 55 -14.75 17.07 -22.59
N VAL A 56 -13.91 17.78 -23.35
CA VAL A 56 -14.24 18.27 -24.69
C VAL A 56 -13.30 17.61 -25.69
N ASP A 57 -13.88 16.82 -26.59
CA ASP A 57 -13.19 16.22 -27.73
C ASP A 57 -12.93 17.35 -28.76
N ASN A 58 -11.81 18.03 -28.59
CA ASN A 58 -11.35 19.09 -29.48
C ASN A 58 -10.36 18.48 -30.47
N LEU A 59 -10.57 18.73 -31.77
CA LEU A 59 -9.68 18.32 -32.87
C LEU A 59 -8.29 18.99 -32.83
N GLU A 60 -7.98 19.78 -31.81
CA GLU A 60 -6.66 20.33 -31.55
C GLU A 60 -5.66 19.25 -31.08
N GLU A 61 -4.40 19.44 -31.47
CA GLU A 61 -3.26 18.65 -30.99
C GLU A 61 -3.19 18.71 -29.46
N VAL A 62 -3.46 17.59 -28.79
CA VAL A 62 -3.32 17.47 -27.34
C VAL A 62 -1.83 17.49 -27.01
N PHE A 63 -1.32 18.64 -26.59
CA PHE A 63 0.05 18.79 -26.11
C PHE A 63 0.28 17.92 -24.86
N GLU A 64 1.50 17.38 -24.72
CA GLU A 64 1.89 16.59 -23.54
C GLU A 64 1.68 17.39 -22.24
N ASN A 65 0.87 16.85 -21.32
CA ASN A 65 0.65 17.46 -20.03
C ASN A 65 1.82 17.15 -19.09
N ARG A 66 2.68 18.14 -18.86
CA ARG A 66 3.87 18.02 -17.99
C ARG A 66 3.51 17.62 -16.55
N GLU A 67 2.39 18.11 -16.02
CA GLU A 67 1.95 17.80 -14.66
C GLU A 67 1.48 16.34 -14.56
N GLN A 68 0.76 15.83 -15.56
CA GLN A 68 0.37 14.42 -15.63
C GLN A 68 1.60 13.48 -15.66
N ILE A 69 2.63 13.85 -16.44
CA ILE A 69 3.89 13.09 -16.52
C ILE A 69 4.61 13.08 -15.17
N GLU A 70 4.66 14.22 -14.47
CA GLU A 70 5.31 14.31 -13.17
C GLU A 70 4.58 13.50 -12.09
N ILE A 71 3.24 13.52 -12.09
CA ILE A 71 2.43 12.70 -11.20
C ILE A 71 2.69 11.22 -11.44
N SER A 72 2.63 10.75 -12.69
CA SER A 72 2.91 9.35 -13.02
C SER A 72 4.32 8.94 -12.57
N LYS A 73 5.35 9.75 -12.85
CA LYS A 73 6.73 9.50 -12.42
C LYS A 73 6.88 9.46 -10.90
N TYR A 74 6.10 10.24 -10.16
CA TYR A 74 6.11 10.22 -8.70
C TYR A 74 5.60 8.87 -8.17
N TYR A 75 4.43 8.41 -8.62
CA TYR A 75 3.85 7.14 -8.16
C TYR A 75 4.67 5.93 -8.62
N GLU A 76 5.34 5.99 -9.77
CA GLU A 76 6.27 4.94 -10.23
C GLU A 76 7.50 4.78 -9.32
N ARG A 77 7.98 5.88 -8.71
CA ARG A 77 9.13 5.86 -7.81
C ARG A 77 8.78 5.44 -6.39
N LEU A 78 7.50 5.37 -6.05
CA LEU A 78 7.07 4.94 -4.73
C LEU A 78 7.46 3.47 -4.49
N PRO A 79 7.80 3.12 -3.23
CA PRO A 79 8.05 1.73 -2.87
C PRO A 79 6.79 0.88 -3.11
N LYS A 80 7.00 -0.39 -3.45
CA LYS A 80 5.89 -1.33 -3.65
C LYS A 80 5.01 -1.41 -2.40
N PRO A 81 3.68 -1.57 -2.54
CA PRO A 81 2.76 -1.71 -1.41
C PRO A 81 3.18 -2.81 -0.42
N THR A 82 3.78 -3.88 -0.91
CA THR A 82 4.33 -4.96 -0.07
C THR A 82 5.50 -4.49 0.80
N SER A 83 6.41 -3.67 0.27
CA SER A 83 7.53 -3.13 1.06
C SER A 83 7.02 -2.21 2.16
N LEU A 84 6.04 -1.36 1.85
CA LEU A 84 5.37 -0.48 2.81
C LEU A 84 4.65 -1.27 3.91
N ALA A 85 3.86 -2.28 3.53
CA ALA A 85 3.12 -3.10 4.48
C ALA A 85 4.04 -3.84 5.46
N ILE A 86 5.21 -4.28 5.00
CA ILE A 86 6.18 -4.95 5.86
C ILE A 86 6.79 -3.98 6.87
N GLU A 87 7.14 -2.76 6.47
CA GLU A 87 7.66 -1.76 7.40
C GLU A 87 6.58 -1.35 8.42
N GLU A 88 5.35 -1.10 7.98
CA GLU A 88 4.24 -0.82 8.89
C GLU A 88 3.97 -1.97 9.88
N PHE A 89 4.12 -3.21 9.41
CA PHE A 89 4.04 -4.40 10.26
C PHE A 89 5.18 -4.39 11.29
N LEU A 90 6.44 -4.28 10.87
CA LEU A 90 7.60 -4.26 11.76
C LEU A 90 7.55 -3.11 12.79
N GLU A 91 6.99 -1.96 12.42
CA GLU A 91 6.77 -0.81 13.32
C GLU A 91 5.55 -0.98 14.25
N ALA A 92 4.87 -2.13 14.24
CA ALA A 92 3.67 -2.44 15.03
C ALA A 92 2.51 -1.45 14.80
N LYS A 93 2.41 -0.87 13.60
CA LYS A 93 1.33 0.05 13.19
C LYS A 93 0.13 -0.67 12.59
N VAL A 94 0.23 -1.98 12.38
CA VAL A 94 -0.83 -2.81 11.82
C VAL A 94 -1.55 -3.51 12.96
N TYR A 95 -2.79 -3.11 13.19
CA TYR A 95 -3.67 -3.80 14.12
C TYR A 95 -4.37 -4.97 13.41
N VAL A 96 -4.35 -6.14 14.06
CA VAL A 96 -4.87 -7.41 13.53
C VAL A 96 -6.02 -7.87 14.40
N ARG A 97 -7.15 -8.21 13.77
CA ARG A 97 -8.27 -8.89 14.43
C ARG A 97 -8.42 -10.29 13.89
N THR A 98 -8.67 -11.24 14.77
CA THR A 98 -9.01 -12.61 14.43
C THR A 98 -10.50 -12.83 14.70
N PRO A 99 -11.27 -13.45 13.77
CA PRO A 99 -12.70 -13.65 13.96
C PRO A 99 -13.05 -14.52 15.18
N ASP A 100 -12.12 -15.37 15.64
CA ASP A 100 -12.29 -16.15 16.87
C ASP A 100 -12.37 -15.27 18.14
N GLU A 101 -11.77 -14.07 18.12
CA GLU A 101 -11.80 -13.12 19.25
C GLU A 101 -13.15 -12.38 19.33
N GLU A 102 -13.91 -12.27 18.22
CA GLU A 102 -15.24 -11.66 18.22
C GLU A 102 -16.29 -12.53 18.93
N GLY A 103 -16.09 -13.85 19.01
CA GLY A 103 -16.99 -14.77 19.70
C GLY A 103 -16.93 -14.66 21.24
N GLU A 104 -15.79 -14.27 21.80
CA GLU A 104 -15.60 -14.08 23.24
C GLU A 104 -16.06 -12.70 23.71
N GLU A 105 -15.91 -11.65 22.90
CA GLU A 105 -16.41 -10.30 23.25
C GLU A 105 -17.93 -10.14 23.12
N LEU A 106 -18.61 -10.97 22.31
CA LEU A 106 -20.08 -10.99 22.18
C LEU A 106 -20.77 -11.92 23.20
N SER A 107 -20.01 -12.65 24.03
CA SER A 107 -20.51 -13.57 25.05
C SER A 107 -20.27 -13.10 26.50
N LEU A 108 -19.80 -11.86 26.67
CA LEU A 108 -19.74 -11.09 27.93
C LEU A 108 -20.70 -9.89 27.87
#